data_AF-A0A8J3DBW9-F1
#
_entry.id   AF-A0A8J3DBW9-F1
#
_cell.length_a   1.000
_cell.length_b   1.000
_cell.length_c   1.000
_cell.angle_alpha   90.00
_cell.angle_beta   90.00
_cell.angle_gamma   90.00
#
_symmetry.space_group_name_H-M   'P 1'
#
loop_
_entity.id
_entity.type
_entity.pdbx_description
1 polymer ?
#
loop_
_entity_poly.entity_id
_entity_poly.type
_entity_poly.pdbx_seq_one_letter_code
_entity_poly.pdbx_strand_id
1 'polypeptide(L)'
;MTNKSSTLLLIVLLAVAASSCSTLDIKEIKSLDRIAFEPLRLDPSLEPNNLRIDAHRQTTTTYANNTTQTSPVPNDPLGFDLGNGLFYDLNENFSLRVDNLLDFAGADYYSLKNIKNPQANQGIRTYTFENDTLFRANSENRRSRYLHHLAGPSDSVSYMNGNNLKYVIVRHDSSLACRNKRKVKKEIINLGDGRFLLQSGRRQFDFAQNSNGINLRSHYLVELADANRVMNVYRFNLNGRKKILFSMIRNRNTLYVFNKNYRGSKIVFENQGLSVFGNKNLAEKFELSLTEGQYDQNLVP
;
A
#
# COMPACT_ATOMS: atom_id res chain seq x y z
N MET A 1 30.70 -5.49 -49.41
CA MET A 1 29.23 -5.53 -49.36
C MET A 1 28.80 -5.54 -47.91
N THR A 2 28.33 -4.40 -47.39
CA THR A 2 27.89 -4.28 -46.00
C THR A 2 26.50 -4.92 -45.88
N ASN A 3 26.36 -5.90 -44.98
CA ASN A 3 25.13 -6.65 -44.74
C ASN A 3 24.03 -5.73 -44.20
N LYS A 4 23.22 -5.14 -45.09
CA LYS A 4 22.08 -4.29 -44.72
C LYS A 4 21.08 -5.00 -43.79
N SER A 5 21.01 -6.33 -43.83
CA SER A 5 20.14 -7.11 -42.93
C SER A 5 20.57 -7.11 -41.46
N SER A 6 21.86 -7.04 -41.14
CA SER A 6 22.31 -7.06 -39.74
C SER A 6 22.05 -5.72 -39.04
N THR A 7 22.10 -4.60 -39.77
CA THR A 7 21.77 -3.27 -39.24
C THR A 7 20.28 -3.13 -38.92
N LEU A 8 19.39 -3.67 -39.75
CA LEU A 8 17.94 -3.61 -39.54
C LEU A 8 17.51 -4.41 -38.29
N LEU A 9 18.08 -5.60 -38.09
CA LEU A 9 17.79 -6.44 -36.93
C LEU A 9 18.23 -5.76 -35.61
N LEU A 10 19.39 -5.10 -35.61
CA LEU A 10 19.90 -4.36 -34.45
C LEU A 10 19.00 -3.16 -34.09
N ILE A 11 18.49 -2.42 -35.09
CA ILE A 11 17.56 -1.30 -34.88
C ILE A 11 16.23 -1.79 -34.31
N VAL A 12 15.70 -2.92 -34.80
CA VAL A 12 14.47 -3.52 -34.26
C VAL A 12 14.69 -4.01 -32.82
N LEU A 13 15.80 -4.67 -32.52
CA LEU A 13 16.15 -5.09 -31.16
C LEU A 13 16.32 -3.90 -30.20
N LEU A 14 16.93 -2.81 -30.64
CA LEU A 14 17.07 -1.57 -29.86
C LEU A 14 15.72 -0.87 -29.65
N ALA A 15 14.84 -0.85 -30.66
CA ALA A 15 13.49 -0.28 -30.54
C ALA A 15 12.60 -1.11 -29.59
N VAL A 16 12.69 -2.44 -29.64
CA VAL A 16 11.98 -3.34 -28.73
C VAL A 16 12.53 -3.21 -27.29
N ALA A 17 13.85 -3.10 -27.13
CA ALA A 17 14.47 -2.86 -25.82
C ALA A 17 14.08 -1.49 -25.23
N ALA A 18 13.94 -0.45 -26.06
CA ALA A 18 13.50 0.88 -25.63
C ALA A 18 12.02 0.92 -25.23
N SER A 19 11.17 0.08 -25.83
CA SER A 19 9.73 0.01 -25.51
C SER A 19 9.42 -0.62 -24.14
N SER A 20 10.38 -1.33 -23.54
CA SER A 20 10.20 -2.06 -22.27
C SER A 20 10.44 -1.22 -21.01
N CYS A 21 10.76 0.07 -21.16
CA CYS A 21 10.91 1.03 -20.05
C CYS A 21 9.91 2.18 -20.17
N SER A 22 8.61 1.88 -20.12
CA SER A 22 7.62 2.95 -20.04
C SER A 22 7.68 3.66 -18.69
N THR A 23 7.50 4.98 -18.74
CA THR A 23 7.43 5.91 -17.60
C THR A 23 6.06 6.59 -17.62
N LEU A 24 5.65 7.18 -16.51
CA LEU A 24 4.45 8.03 -16.45
C LEU A 24 4.65 9.28 -17.32
N ASP A 25 3.55 9.91 -17.74
CA ASP A 25 3.61 11.13 -18.54
C ASP A 25 4.15 12.30 -17.69
N ILE A 26 5.42 12.65 -17.94
CA ILE A 26 6.12 13.71 -17.23
C ILE A 26 5.45 15.07 -17.45
N LYS A 27 4.87 15.33 -18.62
CA LYS A 27 4.18 16.60 -18.90
C LYS A 27 2.93 16.71 -18.03
N GLU A 28 2.18 15.62 -17.92
CA GLU A 28 0.99 15.54 -17.06
C GLU A 28 1.37 15.79 -15.58
N ILE A 29 2.42 15.12 -15.08
CA ILE A 29 2.91 15.29 -13.70
C ILE A 29 3.38 16.72 -13.41
N LYS A 30 4.08 17.35 -14.36
CA LYS A 30 4.62 18.72 -14.19
C LYS A 30 3.54 19.81 -14.29
N SER A 31 2.50 19.58 -15.08
CA SER A 31 1.39 20.52 -15.28
C SER A 31 0.20 20.28 -14.34
N LEU A 32 0.28 19.26 -13.49
CA LEU A 32 -0.76 18.95 -12.51
C LEU A 32 -1.01 20.14 -11.58
N ASP A 33 -2.27 20.55 -11.45
CA ASP A 33 -2.70 21.50 -10.43
C ASP A 33 -2.69 20.82 -9.05
N ARG A 34 -1.59 21.00 -8.32
CA ARG A 34 -1.31 20.24 -7.09
C ARG A 34 -2.07 20.82 -5.91
N ILE A 35 -2.76 19.94 -5.19
CA ILE A 35 -3.36 20.29 -3.89
C ILE A 35 -2.44 19.83 -2.75
N ALA A 36 -2.56 20.50 -1.60
CA ALA A 36 -1.81 20.11 -0.41
C ALA A 36 -2.28 18.75 0.14
N PHE A 37 -1.35 18.00 0.69
CA PHE A 37 -1.61 16.85 1.55
C PHE A 37 -2.01 17.32 2.95
N GLU A 38 -2.79 16.48 3.63
CA GLU A 38 -3.01 16.63 5.06
C GLU A 38 -1.69 16.41 5.83
N PRO A 39 -1.56 16.97 7.05
CA PRO A 39 -0.42 16.69 7.91
C PRO A 39 -0.15 15.18 8.04
N LEU A 40 1.13 14.81 8.04
CA LEU A 40 1.52 13.44 8.29
C LEU A 40 1.09 13.04 9.72
N ARG A 41 0.73 11.77 9.89
CA ARG A 41 0.38 11.17 11.17
C ARG A 41 1.20 9.90 11.35
N LEU A 42 1.64 9.58 12.56
CA LEU A 42 2.33 8.32 12.84
C LEU A 42 1.44 7.50 13.76
N ASP A 43 0.40 6.88 13.19
CA ASP A 43 -0.61 6.17 13.97
C ASP A 43 -0.46 4.65 13.79
N PRO A 44 -0.26 3.88 14.88
CA PRO A 44 -0.27 2.42 14.80
C PRO A 44 -1.58 1.92 14.21
N SER A 45 -1.51 1.16 13.12
CA SER A 45 -2.69 0.79 12.35
C SER A 45 -2.57 -0.62 11.74
N LEU A 46 -3.67 -1.10 11.19
CA LEU A 46 -3.85 -2.46 10.69
C LEU A 46 -4.44 -2.42 9.29
N GLU A 47 -3.92 -3.27 8.40
CA GLU A 47 -4.56 -3.60 7.14
C GLU A 47 -4.47 -5.13 6.95
N PRO A 48 -5.48 -5.87 7.44
CA PRO A 48 -5.47 -7.34 7.47
C PRO A 48 -5.91 -7.99 6.15
N ASN A 49 -6.52 -7.21 5.25
CA ASN A 49 -7.26 -7.70 4.09
C ASN A 49 -6.40 -7.72 2.82
N ASN A 50 -5.18 -7.18 2.89
CA ASN A 50 -4.26 -7.01 1.77
C ASN A 50 -4.91 -6.19 0.64
N LEU A 51 -5.74 -5.21 1.00
CA LEU A 51 -6.37 -4.24 0.10
C LEU A 51 -5.43 -3.05 -0.06
N ARG A 52 -4.35 -3.28 -0.81
CA ARG A 52 -3.21 -2.38 -0.93
C ARG A 52 -2.78 -2.19 -2.38
N ILE A 53 -2.40 -0.97 -2.72
CA ILE A 53 -1.67 -0.64 -3.95
C ILE A 53 -0.21 -0.41 -3.55
N ASP A 54 0.70 -1.24 -4.05
CA ASP A 54 2.11 -1.14 -3.67
C ASP A 54 2.73 0.16 -4.20
N ALA A 55 3.31 0.97 -3.30
CA ALA A 55 4.13 2.13 -3.63
C ALA A 55 5.62 1.74 -3.66
N HIS A 56 6.04 0.92 -2.70
CA HIS A 56 7.36 0.30 -2.66
C HIS A 56 7.31 -1.02 -1.88
N ARG A 57 7.70 -2.11 -2.56
CA ARG A 57 7.71 -3.47 -2.01
C ARG A 57 9.16 -3.91 -1.79
N GLN A 58 9.49 -4.39 -0.58
CA GLN A 58 10.79 -5.01 -0.33
C GLN A 58 10.91 -6.32 -1.10
N THR A 59 12.12 -6.69 -1.48
CA THR A 59 12.41 -7.98 -2.13
C THR A 59 13.51 -8.71 -1.40
N THR A 60 13.38 -10.02 -1.26
CA THR A 60 14.43 -10.92 -0.81
C THR A 60 15.08 -11.59 -2.00
N THR A 61 16.39 -11.78 -1.94
CA THR A 61 17.15 -12.49 -2.96
C THR A 61 17.71 -13.77 -2.34
N THR A 62 17.37 -14.91 -2.93
CA THR A 62 17.87 -16.22 -2.54
C THR A 62 18.78 -16.76 -3.64
N TYR A 63 19.94 -17.27 -3.24
CA TYR A 63 20.87 -17.95 -4.13
C TYR A 63 20.66 -19.46 -4.02
N ALA A 64 20.23 -20.10 -5.11
CA ALA A 64 20.06 -21.55 -5.17
C ALA A 64 20.50 -22.06 -6.54
N ASN A 65 21.29 -23.14 -6.57
CA ASN A 65 21.72 -23.83 -7.80
C ASN A 65 22.30 -22.89 -8.88
N ASN A 66 23.20 -21.97 -8.50
CA ASN A 66 23.78 -20.94 -9.39
C ASN A 66 22.77 -19.99 -10.06
N THR A 67 21.54 -19.92 -9.56
CA THR A 67 20.54 -18.95 -9.99
C THR A 67 20.18 -18.02 -8.85
N THR A 68 20.02 -16.74 -9.19
CA THR A 68 19.53 -15.72 -8.28
C THR A 68 18.03 -15.58 -8.48
N GLN A 69 17.26 -15.90 -7.44
CA GLN A 69 15.80 -15.69 -7.44
C GLN A 69 15.47 -14.52 -6.53
N THR A 70 14.71 -13.56 -7.04
CA THR A 70 14.22 -12.41 -6.27
C THR A 70 12.72 -12.54 -6.08
N SER A 71 12.26 -12.51 -4.83
CA SER A 71 10.86 -12.62 -4.46
C SER A 71 10.41 -11.40 -3.64
N PRO A 72 9.18 -10.90 -3.83
CA PRO A 72 8.64 -9.84 -2.99
C PRO A 72 8.42 -10.32 -1.55
N VAL A 73 8.74 -9.48 -0.57
CA VAL A 73 8.47 -9.73 0.85
C VAL A 73 6.97 -9.59 1.09
N PRO A 74 6.31 -10.57 1.76
CA PRO A 74 4.89 -10.48 2.06
C PRO A 74 4.52 -9.24 2.87
N ASN A 75 3.30 -8.75 2.68
CA ASN A 75 2.74 -7.69 3.51
C ASN A 75 2.60 -8.15 4.95
N ASP A 76 2.95 -7.28 5.90
CA ASP A 76 2.58 -7.46 7.30
C ASP A 76 1.24 -6.73 7.57
N PRO A 77 0.29 -7.35 8.28
CA PRO A 77 -0.98 -6.68 8.59
C PRO A 77 -0.81 -5.51 9.57
N LEU A 78 0.23 -5.51 10.40
CA LEU A 78 0.51 -4.44 11.36
C LEU A 78 1.47 -3.43 10.75
N GLY A 79 1.32 -2.16 11.12
CA GLY A 79 2.15 -1.08 10.62
C GLY A 79 1.77 0.28 11.19
N PHE A 80 2.08 1.32 10.44
CA PHE A 80 1.72 2.70 10.72
C PHE A 80 0.94 3.29 9.55
N ASP A 81 -0.19 3.92 9.86
CA ASP A 81 -0.82 4.87 8.96
C ASP A 81 0.00 6.15 8.99
N LEU A 82 0.42 6.61 7.82
CA LEU A 82 1.26 7.79 7.62
C LEU A 82 0.45 9.03 7.21
N GLY A 83 -0.88 8.89 7.13
CA GLY A 83 -1.80 9.87 6.58
C GLY A 83 -1.92 9.77 5.05
N ASN A 84 -2.95 10.40 4.49
CA ASN A 84 -3.20 10.47 3.04
C ASN A 84 -3.21 9.10 2.33
N GLY A 85 -3.67 8.05 3.04
CA GLY A 85 -3.74 6.68 2.54
C GLY A 85 -2.42 5.92 2.51
N LEU A 86 -1.28 6.54 2.83
CA LEU A 86 0.02 5.88 2.86
C LEU A 86 0.18 5.04 4.12
N PHE A 87 0.55 3.78 3.95
CA PHE A 87 0.75 2.82 5.04
C PHE A 87 2.14 2.19 4.94
N TYR A 88 2.83 2.14 6.08
CA TYR A 88 4.12 1.49 6.24
C TYR A 88 3.98 0.26 7.12
N ASP A 89 4.18 -0.93 6.55
CA ASP A 89 4.05 -2.16 7.31
C ASP A 89 5.33 -2.56 8.06
N LEU A 90 5.21 -3.48 9.01
CA LEU A 90 6.35 -3.92 9.81
C LEU A 90 7.39 -4.78 9.06
N ASN A 91 7.14 -5.09 7.78
CA ASN A 91 8.08 -5.70 6.85
C ASN A 91 8.73 -4.66 5.91
N GLU A 92 8.58 -3.37 6.23
CA GLU A 92 9.14 -2.22 5.51
C GLU A 92 8.58 -2.00 4.10
N ASN A 93 7.37 -2.48 3.83
CA ASN A 93 6.67 -2.16 2.59
C ASN A 93 5.89 -0.85 2.75
N PHE A 94 5.91 -0.03 1.69
CA PHE A 94 5.04 1.13 1.56
C PHE A 94 3.92 0.79 0.57
N SER A 95 2.70 1.03 1.00
CA SER A 95 1.51 0.80 0.18
C SER A 95 0.46 1.87 0.43
N LEU A 96 -0.38 2.11 -0.56
CA LEU A 96 -1.60 2.88 -0.38
C LEU A 96 -2.74 1.95 0.00
N ARG A 97 -3.44 2.29 1.07
CA ARG A 97 -4.58 1.56 1.62
C ARG A 97 -5.84 1.85 0.82
N VAL A 98 -6.39 0.85 0.13
CA VAL A 98 -7.57 1.01 -0.72
C VAL A 98 -8.80 1.39 0.11
N ASP A 99 -8.91 0.84 1.32
CA ASP A 99 -9.95 1.18 2.29
C ASP A 99 -9.91 2.63 2.75
N ASN A 100 -8.72 3.18 3.03
CA ASN A 100 -8.57 4.61 3.31
C ASN A 100 -8.81 5.48 2.06
N LEU A 101 -8.34 5.05 0.88
CA LEU A 101 -8.47 5.83 -0.36
C LEU A 101 -9.92 5.93 -0.87
N LEU A 102 -10.77 4.97 -0.54
CA LEU A 102 -12.20 4.94 -0.90
C LEU A 102 -13.12 5.12 0.31
N ASP A 103 -12.56 5.57 1.43
CA ASP A 103 -13.28 5.93 2.67
C ASP A 103 -14.27 4.86 3.18
N PHE A 104 -13.82 3.61 3.24
CA PHE A 104 -14.59 2.51 3.83
C PHE A 104 -13.79 1.78 4.94
N ALA A 105 -12.72 2.40 5.42
CA ALA A 105 -11.95 1.87 6.53
C ALA A 105 -12.81 1.84 7.81
N GLY A 106 -13.19 0.64 8.24
CA GLY A 106 -14.07 0.44 9.41
C GLY A 106 -15.56 0.30 9.06
N ALA A 107 -15.93 0.23 7.78
CA ALA A 107 -17.30 -0.10 7.40
C ALA A 107 -17.65 -1.53 7.87
N ASP A 108 -18.79 -1.67 8.54
CA ASP A 108 -19.33 -2.97 9.00
C ASP A 108 -19.73 -3.88 7.83
N TYR A 109 -20.02 -3.27 6.68
CA TYR A 109 -20.38 -3.96 5.46
C TYR A 109 -19.74 -3.28 4.24
N TYR A 110 -19.10 -4.07 3.38
CA TYR A 110 -18.71 -3.60 2.05
C TYR A 110 -18.57 -4.75 1.05
N SER A 111 -18.71 -4.42 -0.24
CA SER A 111 -18.32 -5.27 -1.35
C SER A 111 -17.33 -4.53 -2.24
N LEU A 112 -16.13 -5.06 -2.40
CA LEU A 112 -15.07 -4.46 -3.20
C LEU A 112 -14.66 -5.42 -4.32
N LYS A 113 -14.93 -5.02 -5.56
CA LYS A 113 -14.51 -5.72 -6.76
C LYS A 113 -13.16 -5.18 -7.24
N ASN A 114 -12.14 -6.02 -7.22
CA ASN A 114 -10.82 -5.77 -7.79
C ASN A 114 -10.70 -6.51 -9.13
N ILE A 115 -10.36 -5.80 -10.19
CA ILE A 115 -10.17 -6.33 -11.54
C ILE A 115 -8.70 -6.16 -11.92
N LYS A 116 -7.98 -7.27 -12.13
CA LYS A 116 -6.59 -7.24 -12.62
C LYS A 116 -6.55 -7.34 -14.14
N ASN A 117 -5.87 -6.43 -14.82
CA ASN A 117 -5.95 -6.29 -16.27
C ASN A 117 -7.41 -6.10 -16.76
N PRO A 118 -8.04 -4.96 -16.44
CA PRO A 118 -9.44 -4.69 -16.80
C PRO A 118 -9.73 -4.73 -18.29
N GLN A 119 -8.76 -4.41 -19.15
CA GLN A 119 -8.91 -4.46 -20.61
C GLN A 119 -9.22 -5.88 -21.11
N ALA A 120 -8.71 -6.91 -20.44
CA ALA A 120 -8.99 -8.31 -20.75
C ALA A 120 -10.12 -8.91 -19.89
N ASN A 121 -10.71 -8.13 -18.97
CA ASN A 121 -11.65 -8.59 -17.95
C ASN A 121 -11.15 -9.83 -17.17
N GLN A 122 -9.86 -9.85 -16.83
CA GLN A 122 -9.22 -10.98 -16.15
C GLN A 122 -9.04 -10.73 -14.66
N GLY A 123 -8.66 -11.77 -13.92
CA GLY A 123 -8.23 -11.68 -12.53
C GLY A 123 -9.21 -11.02 -11.57
N ILE A 124 -10.51 -11.02 -11.88
CA ILE A 124 -11.57 -10.43 -11.07
C ILE A 124 -11.62 -11.12 -9.70
N ARG A 125 -11.64 -10.31 -8.64
CA ARG A 125 -11.81 -10.76 -7.26
C ARG A 125 -12.80 -9.85 -6.58
N THR A 126 -13.81 -10.42 -5.94
CA THR A 126 -14.75 -9.65 -5.12
C THR A 126 -14.51 -10.00 -3.67
N TYR A 127 -14.30 -8.98 -2.84
CA TYR A 127 -14.15 -9.08 -1.41
C TYR A 127 -15.42 -8.58 -0.77
N THR A 128 -16.06 -9.39 0.06
CA THR A 128 -17.29 -9.01 0.78
C THR A 128 -17.03 -9.14 2.26
N PHE A 129 -17.18 -8.05 3.00
CA PHE A 129 -17.14 -8.04 4.45
C PHE A 129 -18.55 -7.84 4.97
N GLU A 130 -19.02 -8.75 5.80
CA GLU A 130 -20.34 -8.70 6.43
C GLU A 130 -20.32 -9.51 7.72
N ASN A 131 -21.01 -9.05 8.77
CA ASN A 131 -21.11 -9.75 10.06
C ASN A 131 -19.73 -10.22 10.56
N ASP A 132 -18.78 -9.29 10.61
CA ASP A 132 -17.39 -9.54 11.01
C ASP A 132 -16.63 -10.57 10.17
N THR A 133 -17.15 -10.95 9.00
CA THR A 133 -16.60 -12.03 8.18
C THR A 133 -16.20 -11.54 6.80
N LEU A 134 -14.96 -11.84 6.40
CA LEU A 134 -14.47 -11.55 5.06
C LEU A 134 -14.56 -12.78 4.16
N PHE A 135 -15.24 -12.60 3.03
CA PHE A 135 -15.33 -13.54 1.93
C PHE A 135 -14.58 -13.05 0.69
N ARG A 136 -14.21 -13.98 -0.19
CA ARG A 136 -13.62 -13.70 -1.49
C ARG A 136 -14.17 -14.61 -2.59
N ALA A 137 -14.69 -14.02 -3.66
CA ALA A 137 -15.00 -14.70 -4.92
C ALA A 137 -13.93 -14.39 -5.98
N ASN A 138 -13.67 -15.32 -6.91
CA ASN A 138 -12.70 -15.15 -8.01
C ASN A 138 -13.38 -14.80 -9.37
N SER A 139 -14.67 -14.46 -9.33
CA SER A 139 -15.52 -13.97 -10.43
C SER A 139 -16.97 -13.86 -9.92
N GLU A 140 -17.83 -13.10 -10.60
CA GLU A 140 -19.25 -12.92 -10.23
C GLU A 140 -20.00 -14.26 -10.09
N ASN A 141 -19.73 -15.23 -10.96
CA ASN A 141 -20.44 -16.52 -10.98
C ASN A 141 -19.82 -17.62 -10.10
N ARG A 142 -18.81 -17.30 -9.27
CA ARG A 142 -18.14 -18.30 -8.44
C ARG A 142 -18.54 -18.15 -6.99
N ARG A 143 -18.81 -19.28 -6.34
CA ARG A 143 -19.11 -19.35 -4.90
C ARG A 143 -18.02 -18.65 -4.10
N SER A 144 -18.45 -17.71 -3.26
CA SER A 144 -17.58 -17.01 -2.32
C SER A 144 -16.87 -17.98 -1.39
N ARG A 145 -15.58 -17.76 -1.19
CA ARG A 145 -14.76 -18.52 -0.25
C ARG A 145 -14.53 -17.67 0.99
N TYR A 146 -14.79 -18.26 2.15
CA TYR A 146 -14.43 -17.69 3.43
C TYR A 146 -12.91 -17.44 3.52
N LEU A 147 -12.50 -16.27 4.03
CA LEU A 147 -11.10 -15.94 4.28
C LEU A 147 -10.79 -15.88 5.77
N HIS A 148 -11.57 -15.11 6.53
CA HIS A 148 -11.46 -15.00 7.98
C HIS A 148 -12.72 -14.37 8.59
N HIS A 149 -12.87 -14.47 9.92
CA HIS A 149 -13.82 -13.66 10.68
C HIS A 149 -13.13 -13.03 11.90
N LEU A 150 -13.70 -11.94 12.40
CA LEU A 150 -13.30 -11.27 13.63
C LEU A 150 -14.06 -11.90 14.81
N ALA A 151 -13.40 -12.03 15.95
CA ALA A 151 -14.01 -12.52 17.18
C ALA A 151 -13.38 -11.85 18.41
N GLY A 152 -14.20 -11.64 19.45
CA GLY A 152 -13.76 -10.99 20.68
C GLY A 152 -14.07 -9.49 20.72
N PRO A 153 -13.73 -8.83 21.83
CA PRO A 153 -14.02 -7.41 22.04
C PRO A 153 -13.10 -6.51 21.19
N SER A 154 -13.46 -5.23 21.06
CA SER A 154 -12.76 -4.24 20.23
C SER A 154 -11.32 -3.95 20.67
N ASP A 155 -11.00 -4.14 21.95
CA ASP A 155 -9.66 -4.01 22.53
C ASP A 155 -8.80 -5.28 22.35
N SER A 156 -9.40 -6.41 21.95
CA SER A 156 -8.71 -7.66 21.71
C SER A 156 -9.40 -8.49 20.61
N VAL A 157 -9.18 -8.11 19.36
CA VAL A 157 -9.80 -8.73 18.19
C VAL A 157 -8.96 -9.91 17.68
N SER A 158 -9.60 -11.08 17.60
CA SER A 158 -9.03 -12.30 17.03
C SER A 158 -9.38 -12.44 15.55
N TYR A 159 -8.39 -12.68 14.71
CA TYR A 159 -8.57 -13.00 13.30
C TYR A 159 -8.54 -14.52 13.12
N MET A 160 -9.70 -15.10 12.84
CA MET A 160 -9.92 -16.54 12.79
C MET A 160 -9.98 -17.05 11.36
N ASN A 161 -9.62 -18.31 11.12
CA ASN A 161 -9.84 -19.03 9.86
C ASN A 161 -10.59 -20.33 10.15
N GLY A 162 -11.91 -20.27 10.10
CA GLY A 162 -12.77 -21.27 10.71
C GLY A 162 -12.48 -21.29 12.21
N ASN A 163 -12.14 -22.46 12.74
CA ASN A 163 -11.79 -22.61 14.16
C ASN A 163 -10.29 -22.33 14.46
N ASN A 164 -9.49 -21.97 13.45
CA ASN A 164 -8.05 -21.77 13.60
C ASN A 164 -7.71 -20.29 13.80
N LEU A 165 -7.12 -19.94 14.94
CA LEU A 165 -6.58 -18.60 15.17
C LEU A 165 -5.41 -18.30 14.22
N LYS A 166 -5.50 -17.23 13.43
CA LYS A 166 -4.38 -16.70 12.63
C LYS A 166 -3.49 -15.81 13.49
N TYR A 167 -4.09 -14.81 14.12
CA TYR A 167 -3.45 -13.89 15.06
C TYR A 167 -4.50 -13.11 15.86
N VAL A 168 -4.07 -12.49 16.96
CA VAL A 168 -4.87 -11.58 17.78
C VAL A 168 -4.21 -10.22 17.73
N ILE A 169 -5.01 -9.17 17.56
CA ILE A 169 -4.59 -7.80 17.77
C ILE A 169 -5.15 -7.33 19.11
N VAL A 170 -4.25 -6.91 20.00
CA VAL A 170 -4.59 -6.38 21.31
C VAL A 170 -4.22 -4.90 21.32
N ARG A 171 -5.20 -4.05 21.62
CA ARG A 171 -5.04 -2.61 21.76
C ARG A 171 -5.10 -2.25 23.24
N HIS A 172 -4.04 -1.62 23.72
CA HIS A 172 -3.95 -0.99 25.02
C HIS A 172 -3.80 0.52 24.82
N ASP A 173 -4.02 1.32 25.87
CA ASP A 173 -3.94 2.78 25.79
C ASP A 173 -2.60 3.28 25.22
N SER A 174 -1.52 2.55 25.51
CA SER A 174 -0.16 2.88 25.07
C SER A 174 0.46 1.86 24.13
N SER A 175 -0.25 0.83 23.65
CA SER A 175 0.35 -0.14 22.73
C SER A 175 -0.62 -0.86 21.80
N LEU A 176 -0.09 -1.32 20.67
CA LEU A 176 -0.78 -2.19 19.70
C LEU A 176 0.05 -3.45 19.48
N ALA A 177 -0.43 -4.58 19.95
CA ALA A 177 0.28 -5.85 19.93
C ALA A 177 -0.35 -6.86 18.96
N CYS A 178 0.48 -7.51 18.15
CA CYS A 178 0.10 -8.67 17.34
C CYS A 178 0.65 -9.96 17.98
N ARG A 179 -0.26 -10.88 18.31
CA ARG A 179 0.02 -12.13 19.03
C ARG A 179 -0.41 -13.33 18.20
N ASN A 180 0.28 -14.47 18.37
CA ASN A 180 -0.20 -15.76 17.90
C ASN A 180 -0.35 -16.69 19.11
N LYS A 181 -1.59 -17.11 19.39
CA LYS A 181 -1.94 -17.84 20.61
C LYS A 181 -1.41 -17.08 21.84
N ARG A 182 -0.45 -17.65 22.59
CA ARG A 182 0.13 -17.05 23.80
C ARG A 182 1.38 -16.19 23.56
N LYS A 183 1.94 -16.16 22.34
CA LYS A 183 3.23 -15.49 22.08
C LYS A 183 3.02 -14.14 21.39
N VAL A 184 3.53 -13.07 22.00
CA VAL A 184 3.66 -11.76 21.35
C VAL A 184 4.69 -11.87 20.23
N LYS A 185 4.28 -11.56 19.00
CA LYS A 185 5.19 -11.55 17.84
C LYS A 185 5.80 -10.18 17.66
N LYS A 186 4.96 -9.14 17.70
CA LYS A 186 5.32 -7.75 17.43
C LYS A 186 4.42 -6.85 18.30
N GLU A 187 4.98 -5.80 18.87
CA GLU A 187 4.23 -4.81 19.65
C GLU A 187 4.76 -3.41 19.37
N ILE A 188 3.85 -2.49 19.03
CA ILE A 188 4.14 -1.07 18.86
C ILE A 188 3.74 -0.38 20.15
N ILE A 189 4.71 0.22 20.84
CA ILE A 189 4.53 0.90 22.14
C ILE A 189 4.62 2.40 21.89
N ASN A 190 3.61 3.15 22.30
CA ASN A 190 3.62 4.62 22.31
C ASN A 190 4.49 5.11 23.48
N LEU A 191 5.53 5.87 23.15
CA LEU A 191 6.46 6.44 24.13
C LEU A 191 6.07 7.87 24.54
N GLY A 192 5.02 8.44 23.95
CA GLY A 192 4.69 9.86 24.04
C GLY A 192 5.42 10.72 23.00
N ASP A 193 5.02 11.98 22.88
CA ASP A 193 5.66 13.00 22.03
C ASP A 193 5.84 12.58 20.55
N GLY A 194 4.89 11.82 20.01
CA GLY A 194 4.95 11.33 18.63
C GLY A 194 6.00 10.24 18.39
N ARG A 195 6.48 9.57 19.45
CA ARG A 195 7.48 8.50 19.36
C ARG A 195 6.86 7.14 19.64
N PHE A 196 7.33 6.14 18.89
CA PHE A 196 6.90 4.75 19.06
C PHE A 196 8.09 3.80 19.03
N LEU A 197 7.98 2.71 19.79
CA LEU A 197 8.95 1.62 19.83
C LEU A 197 8.30 0.35 19.32
N LEU A 198 8.87 -0.27 18.29
CA LEU A 198 8.51 -1.63 17.89
C LEU A 198 9.38 -2.64 18.64
N GLN A 199 8.75 -3.47 19.46
CA GLN A 199 9.36 -4.64 20.06
C GLN A 199 9.04 -5.89 19.23
N SER A 200 10.06 -6.54 18.69
CA SER A 200 9.94 -7.79 17.91
C SER A 200 10.98 -8.80 18.38
N GLY A 201 10.61 -9.64 19.36
CA GLY A 201 11.55 -10.53 20.05
C GLY A 201 12.56 -9.73 20.86
N ARG A 202 13.85 -9.91 20.58
CA ARG A 202 14.95 -9.14 21.21
C ARG A 202 15.30 -7.85 20.46
N ARG A 203 14.70 -7.61 19.30
CA ARG A 203 14.99 -6.44 18.47
C ARG A 203 14.01 -5.32 18.81
N GLN A 204 14.54 -4.11 18.81
CA GLN A 204 13.82 -2.87 19.06
C GLN A 204 14.08 -1.91 17.90
N PHE A 205 13.04 -1.20 17.48
CA PHE A 205 13.13 -0.22 16.41
C PHE A 205 12.32 1.02 16.76
N ASP A 206 12.93 2.19 16.61
CA ASP A 206 12.28 3.46 16.92
C ASP A 206 11.57 4.06 15.71
N PHE A 207 10.48 4.76 15.99
CA PHE A 207 9.73 5.57 15.04
C PHE A 207 9.46 6.90 15.71
N ALA A 208 9.55 8.00 14.96
CA ALA A 208 9.36 9.33 15.52
C ALA A 208 8.75 10.27 14.49
N GLN A 209 7.68 10.94 14.88
CA GLN A 209 7.14 12.08 14.18
C GLN A 209 7.72 13.37 14.76
N ASN A 210 8.13 14.28 13.88
CA ASN A 210 8.49 15.65 14.24
C ASN A 210 7.74 16.64 13.32
N SER A 211 7.95 17.94 13.53
CA SER A 211 7.25 18.99 12.75
C SER A 211 7.48 18.90 11.24
N ASN A 212 8.58 18.26 10.82
CA ASN A 212 9.04 18.27 9.43
C ASN A 212 8.90 16.90 8.75
N GLY A 213 8.46 15.86 9.46
CA GLY A 213 8.35 14.52 8.89
C GLY A 213 8.25 13.39 9.90
N ILE A 214 8.23 12.17 9.38
CA ILE A 214 8.17 10.92 10.12
C ILE A 214 9.43 10.09 9.81
N ASN A 215 10.22 9.83 10.84
CA ASN A 215 11.32 8.88 10.79
C ASN A 215 10.80 7.48 11.06
N LEU A 216 11.03 6.56 10.12
CA LEU A 216 10.66 5.16 10.23
C LEU A 216 11.93 4.34 10.34
N ARG A 217 12.27 3.92 11.57
CA ARG A 217 13.57 3.34 11.90
C ARG A 217 14.71 4.31 11.58
N SER A 218 15.92 3.79 11.41
CA SER A 218 17.10 4.56 10.99
C SER A 218 17.26 4.66 9.47
N HIS A 219 16.26 4.20 8.69
CA HIS A 219 16.44 3.99 7.25
C HIS A 219 15.47 4.75 6.36
N TYR A 220 14.33 5.22 6.87
CA TYR A 220 13.38 5.96 6.05
C TYR A 220 12.93 7.26 6.71
N LEU A 221 12.61 8.24 5.87
CA LEU A 221 12.00 9.51 6.26
C LEU A 221 10.86 9.80 5.29
N VAL A 222 9.71 10.18 5.84
CA VAL A 222 8.57 10.71 5.10
C VAL A 222 8.44 12.18 5.44
N GLU A 223 8.44 13.07 4.45
CA GLU A 223 8.33 14.52 4.66
C GLU A 223 7.41 15.16 3.62
N LEU A 224 6.78 16.26 4.01
CA LEU A 224 6.01 17.11 3.12
C LEU A 224 6.89 18.27 2.62
N ALA A 225 6.77 18.61 1.35
CA ALA A 225 7.51 19.67 0.69
C ALA A 225 6.57 20.50 -0.19
N ASP A 226 7.07 21.64 -0.69
CA ASP A 226 6.33 22.52 -1.63
C ASP A 226 4.98 22.95 -1.06
N ALA A 227 4.98 23.57 0.13
CA ALA A 227 3.77 23.93 0.88
C ALA A 227 2.79 22.75 1.03
N ASN A 228 3.33 21.59 1.40
CA ASN A 228 2.63 20.31 1.54
C ASN A 228 2.05 19.73 0.25
N ARG A 229 2.40 20.23 -0.94
CA ARG A 229 1.88 19.71 -2.23
C ARG A 229 2.64 18.49 -2.74
N VAL A 230 3.77 18.16 -2.13
CA VAL A 230 4.57 16.98 -2.48
C VAL A 230 4.87 16.20 -1.20
N MET A 231 4.54 14.91 -1.18
CA MET A 231 4.97 14.00 -0.12
C MET A 231 6.14 13.16 -0.65
N ASN A 232 7.26 13.17 0.05
CA ASN A 232 8.47 12.45 -0.35
C ASN A 232 8.80 11.36 0.66
N VAL A 233 9.16 10.18 0.15
CA VAL A 233 9.72 9.09 0.96
C VAL A 233 11.17 8.89 0.56
N TYR A 234 12.06 9.04 1.54
CA TYR A 234 13.49 8.88 1.38
C TYR A 234 13.96 7.59 2.05
N ARG A 235 15.03 7.03 1.49
CA ARG A 235 15.86 6.02 2.15
C ARG A 235 17.23 6.61 2.47
N PHE A 236 17.71 6.42 3.69
CA PHE A 236 19.08 6.75 4.08
C PHE A 236 20.03 5.65 3.59
N ASN A 237 21.15 6.06 3.00
CA ASN A 237 22.26 5.14 2.73
C ASN A 237 23.17 4.99 3.96
N LEU A 238 24.18 4.11 3.88
CA LEU A 238 25.14 3.89 4.96
C LEU A 238 25.90 5.17 5.38
N ASN A 239 25.98 6.16 4.50
CA ASN A 239 26.66 7.44 4.76
C ASN A 239 25.68 8.52 5.28
N GLY A 240 24.45 8.14 5.65
CA GLY A 240 23.42 9.07 6.13
C GLY A 240 22.83 10.01 5.07
N ARG A 241 23.19 9.86 3.79
CA ARG A 241 22.61 10.68 2.70
C ARG A 241 21.21 10.18 2.35
N LYS A 242 20.26 11.10 2.28
CA LYS A 242 18.89 10.86 1.82
C LYS A 242 18.88 10.57 0.31
N LYS A 243 18.18 9.51 -0.10
CA LYS A 243 17.87 9.21 -1.50
C LYS A 243 16.36 9.06 -1.65
N ILE A 244 15.73 9.84 -2.54
CA ILE A 244 14.30 9.67 -2.85
C ILE A 244 14.05 8.24 -3.32
N LEU A 245 13.13 7.58 -2.62
CA LEU A 245 12.58 6.29 -2.97
C LEU A 245 11.43 6.49 -3.95
N PHE A 246 10.44 7.27 -3.54
CA PHE A 246 9.34 7.76 -4.36
C PHE A 246 8.79 9.07 -3.81
N SER A 247 8.05 9.76 -4.67
CA SER A 247 7.30 10.97 -4.39
C SER A 247 5.83 10.75 -4.72
N MET A 248 4.96 11.45 -3.98
CA MET A 248 3.53 11.50 -4.22
C MET A 248 3.11 12.94 -4.47
N ILE A 249 2.28 13.14 -5.50
CA ILE A 249 1.59 14.40 -5.77
C ILE A 249 0.14 14.10 -6.13
N ARG A 250 -0.77 15.01 -5.81
CA ARG A 250 -2.19 14.81 -6.12
C ARG A 250 -2.88 16.07 -6.58
N ASN A 251 -3.97 15.89 -7.29
CA ASN A 251 -5.06 16.85 -7.42
C ASN A 251 -6.34 16.23 -6.83
N ARG A 252 -7.51 16.80 -7.11
CA ARG A 252 -8.80 16.29 -6.60
C ARG A 252 -9.10 14.84 -6.99
N ASN A 253 -8.77 14.45 -8.21
CA ASN A 253 -9.24 13.18 -8.79
C ASN A 253 -8.08 12.25 -9.18
N THR A 254 -6.84 12.62 -8.89
CA THR A 254 -5.67 11.87 -9.31
C THR A 254 -4.56 11.96 -8.28
N LEU A 255 -3.96 10.80 -7.99
CA LEU A 255 -2.77 10.65 -7.17
C LEU A 255 -1.68 9.98 -8.00
N TYR A 256 -0.52 10.61 -8.09
CA TYR A 256 0.68 10.01 -8.68
C TYR A 256 1.60 9.52 -7.59
N VAL A 257 2.17 8.33 -7.79
CA VAL A 257 3.25 7.77 -6.98
C VAL A 257 4.39 7.39 -7.92
N PHE A 258 5.56 8.00 -7.78
CA PHE A 258 6.65 7.77 -8.74
C PHE A 258 8.04 7.96 -8.15
N ASN A 259 9.01 7.22 -8.68
CA ASN A 259 10.42 7.42 -8.32
C ASN A 259 11.07 8.55 -9.13
N LYS A 260 12.36 8.82 -8.88
CA LYS A 260 13.13 9.86 -9.60
C LYS A 260 13.15 9.73 -11.14
N ASN A 261 12.83 8.55 -11.67
CA ASN A 261 12.77 8.28 -13.11
C ASN A 261 11.32 8.29 -13.62
N TYR A 262 10.37 8.82 -12.86
CA TYR A 262 8.93 8.86 -13.16
C TYR A 262 8.31 7.47 -13.43
N ARG A 263 8.87 6.42 -12.83
CA ARG A 263 8.25 5.08 -12.82
C ARG A 263 7.41 4.92 -11.57
N GLY A 264 6.21 4.36 -11.72
CA GLY A 264 5.30 4.07 -10.63
C GLY A 264 3.87 3.98 -11.14
N SER A 265 2.94 4.55 -10.39
CA SER A 265 1.51 4.43 -10.62
C SER A 265 0.82 5.78 -10.68
N LYS A 266 -0.15 5.90 -11.57
CA LYS A 266 -1.18 6.94 -11.55
C LYS A 266 -2.47 6.30 -11.04
N ILE A 267 -3.09 6.91 -10.05
CA ILE A 267 -4.36 6.46 -9.46
C ILE A 267 -5.39 7.52 -9.78
N VAL A 268 -6.48 7.13 -10.42
CA VAL A 268 -7.59 8.02 -10.77
C VAL A 268 -8.79 7.64 -9.90
N PHE A 269 -9.32 8.61 -9.16
CA PHE A 269 -10.49 8.43 -8.32
C PHE A 269 -11.78 8.60 -9.15
N GLU A 270 -12.73 7.70 -8.90
CA GLU A 270 -14.07 7.66 -9.48
C GLU A 270 -15.07 7.66 -8.30
N ASN A 271 -16.35 7.97 -8.53
CA ASN A 271 -17.34 8.14 -7.43
C ASN A 271 -17.38 7.01 -6.40
N GLN A 272 -17.23 5.77 -6.84
CA GLN A 272 -17.25 4.57 -5.97
C GLN A 272 -16.11 3.62 -6.35
N GLY A 273 -14.94 4.17 -6.67
CA GLY A 273 -13.86 3.32 -7.14
C GLY A 273 -12.59 4.08 -7.47
N LEU A 274 -11.60 3.33 -7.88
CA LEU A 274 -10.37 3.90 -8.42
C LEU A 274 -9.76 2.99 -9.49
N SER A 275 -9.05 3.64 -10.39
CA SER A 275 -8.32 3.00 -11.50
C SER A 275 -6.83 3.23 -11.31
N VAL A 276 -6.03 2.16 -11.35
CA VAL A 276 -4.58 2.18 -11.19
C VAL A 276 -3.91 1.94 -12.54
N PHE A 277 -3.15 2.94 -12.99
CA PHE A 277 -2.39 2.90 -14.23
C PHE A 277 -0.92 2.70 -13.94
N GLY A 278 -0.34 1.64 -14.52
CA GLY A 278 1.10 1.44 -14.61
C GLY A 278 1.59 2.09 -15.90
N ASN A 279 2.24 3.25 -15.79
CA ASN A 279 2.65 4.08 -16.92
C ASN A 279 1.46 4.58 -17.75
N LYS A 280 1.03 3.82 -18.77
CA LYS A 280 -0.13 4.14 -19.63
C LYS A 280 -1.21 3.05 -19.64
N ASN A 281 -0.91 1.89 -19.07
CA ASN A 281 -1.81 0.74 -19.11
C ASN A 281 -2.62 0.70 -17.83
N LEU A 282 -3.93 0.53 -17.98
CA LEU A 282 -4.82 0.25 -16.86
C LEU A 282 -4.46 -1.13 -16.30
N ALA A 283 -3.81 -1.14 -15.14
CA ALA A 283 -3.26 -2.34 -14.53
C ALA A 283 -4.28 -3.01 -13.60
N GLU A 284 -5.00 -2.20 -12.83
CA GLU A 284 -5.95 -2.65 -11.81
C GLU A 284 -7.10 -1.66 -11.69
N LYS A 285 -8.30 -2.14 -11.40
CA LYS A 285 -9.46 -1.30 -11.09
C LYS A 285 -10.14 -1.83 -9.82
N PHE A 286 -10.59 -0.91 -8.98
CA PHE A 286 -11.35 -1.19 -7.77
C PHE A 286 -12.72 -0.53 -7.87
N GLU A 287 -13.76 -1.30 -7.65
CA GLU A 287 -15.16 -0.85 -7.67
C GLU A 287 -15.77 -1.22 -6.31
N LEU A 288 -16.14 -0.20 -5.55
CA LEU A 288 -16.77 -0.33 -4.25
C LEU A 288 -18.28 -0.31 -4.42
N SER A 289 -18.96 -1.19 -3.71
CA SER A 289 -20.40 -1.16 -3.54
C SER A 289 -20.68 -1.25 -2.04
N LEU A 290 -21.26 -0.18 -1.53
CA LEU A 290 -21.81 -0.12 -0.17
C LEU A 290 -23.30 -0.45 -0.29
N THR A 291 -23.78 -1.42 0.49
CA THR A 291 -25.22 -1.71 0.51
C THR A 291 -25.90 -0.68 1.39
N GLU A 292 -26.99 -0.09 0.88
CA GLU A 292 -27.73 0.99 1.55
C GLU A 292 -28.13 0.62 2.99
N GLY A 293 -27.74 1.48 3.93
CA GLY A 293 -28.02 1.34 5.36
C GLY A 293 -27.38 2.43 6.22
N GLN A 294 -26.24 3.01 5.81
CA GLN A 294 -25.57 4.10 6.53
C GLN A 294 -24.78 5.01 5.57
N TYR A 295 -25.48 5.89 4.86
CA TYR A 295 -24.89 7.18 4.49
C TYR A 295 -25.26 8.15 5.61
N ASP A 296 -24.34 8.41 6.54
CA ASP A 296 -24.38 9.70 7.21
C ASP A 296 -23.84 10.69 6.16
N GLN A 297 -24.73 11.54 5.61
CA GLN A 297 -24.43 12.43 4.48
C GLN A 297 -23.48 13.59 4.83
N ASN A 298 -22.71 13.45 5.90
CA ASN A 298 -21.70 14.41 6.28
C ASN A 298 -20.37 13.69 6.21
N LEU A 299 -19.60 13.95 5.15
CA LEU A 299 -18.15 14.23 5.17
C LEU A 299 -17.58 14.18 3.75
N VAL A 300 -17.66 15.31 3.06
CA VAL A 300 -16.61 15.76 2.14
C VAL A 300 -16.30 17.20 2.54
N PRO A 301 -15.07 17.54 2.96
CA PRO A 301 -14.45 18.80 2.58
C PRO A 301 -13.76 18.67 1.22
#